data_AF-A0A840XS87-F1
#
_entry.id   AF-A0A840XS87-F1
#
_cell.length_a   1.000
_cell.length_b   1.000
_cell.length_c   1.000
_cell.angle_alpha   90.00
_cell.angle_beta   90.00
_cell.angle_gamma   90.00
#
_symmetry.space_group_name_H-M   'P 1'
#
loop_
_entity.id
_entity.type
_entity.pdbx_description
1 polymer ?
#
loop_
_entity_poly.entity_id
_entity_poly.type
_entity_poly.pdbx_seq_one_letter_code
_entity_poly.pdbx_strand_id
1 'polypeptide(L)'
;MSGRYTPPDETTLGGLVRPAGDRSATRRGTPTSTHASALGSGFLGLGVAIIAALQSMIGIALFLLRIDLYPSILPIAAAWLLLMVTFLGLTITISASGERLPDWLYAVFLAALAAVVWLDIVAIAPLANVGQYATASVSAGFVLLVIVTLRPRWEVLIATALLGIALVGATLATTPLTPVTIPAQAVTVALAIGPGIAGVLLVQGFERMLKRELDRVLVQSTVTAPRLAVGMLASEELARLDLDAEQLLEAVASGEAPLPLPENYAARASTLATELRLHLIEGRRETWLFHAITESEHLGRRVTVSDPGTLAGLLDDVQRDALLAALWLLTPDPVGTATARAVTVSIGPIDPQRTSGPGGLLVPMRLEVSGLRRNRVDPGVWEALDRVGRYSDSTADGALVIEIECRVENPADAARPH
;
A
#
# COMPACT_ATOMS: atom_id res chain seq x y z
N MET A 1 -7.79 39.24 -63.92
CA MET A 1 -7.16 39.84 -62.72
C MET A 1 -8.23 39.98 -61.67
N SER A 2 -8.19 39.15 -60.63
CA SER A 2 -9.01 39.29 -59.42
C SER A 2 -8.37 38.42 -58.35
N GLY A 3 -7.49 39.03 -57.55
CA GLY A 3 -6.84 38.37 -56.42
C GLY A 3 -7.88 37.97 -55.39
N ARG A 4 -7.84 36.70 -54.96
CA ARG A 4 -8.65 36.23 -53.82
C ARG A 4 -8.05 36.80 -52.54
N TYR A 5 -8.89 37.47 -51.78
CA TYR A 5 -8.65 37.89 -50.42
C TYR A 5 -8.71 36.66 -49.49
N THR A 6 -7.67 36.44 -48.70
CA THR A 6 -7.63 35.42 -47.63
C THR A 6 -7.63 36.16 -46.29
N PRO A 7 -8.62 35.97 -45.41
CA PRO A 7 -8.58 36.51 -44.05
C PRO A 7 -7.61 35.69 -43.16
N PRO A 8 -7.07 36.29 -42.08
CA PRO A 8 -6.02 35.70 -41.25
C PRO A 8 -6.54 34.58 -40.33
N ASP A 9 -5.73 33.52 -40.19
CA ASP A 9 -5.90 32.48 -39.17
C ASP A 9 -5.52 33.04 -37.80
N GLU A 10 -6.50 33.59 -37.08
CA GLU A 10 -6.39 33.84 -35.64
C GLU A 10 -6.93 32.63 -34.87
N THR A 11 -6.02 31.69 -34.58
CA THR A 11 -6.21 30.64 -33.58
C THR A 11 -6.28 31.24 -32.17
N THR A 12 -7.49 31.54 -31.72
CA THR A 12 -7.84 31.65 -30.30
C THR A 12 -9.03 30.72 -30.04
N LEU A 13 -8.92 29.86 -29.03
CA LEU A 13 -9.92 28.85 -28.58
C LEU A 13 -10.19 27.69 -29.56
N GLY A 14 -9.28 26.71 -29.59
CA GLY A 14 -9.49 25.42 -30.24
C GLY A 14 -10.44 24.50 -29.46
N GLY A 15 -11.75 24.72 -29.60
CA GLY A 15 -12.80 23.76 -29.26
C GLY A 15 -13.57 23.36 -30.51
N LEU A 16 -13.19 22.23 -31.13
CA LEU A 16 -13.90 21.66 -32.28
C LEU A 16 -15.28 21.15 -31.85
N VAL A 17 -16.34 21.80 -32.32
CA VAL A 17 -17.71 21.27 -32.27
C VAL A 17 -17.79 20.07 -33.22
N ARG A 18 -17.93 18.86 -32.66
CA ARG A 18 -18.19 17.63 -33.41
C ARG A 18 -19.70 17.46 -33.59
N PRO A 19 -20.20 17.13 -34.80
CA PRO A 19 -21.62 16.86 -35.01
C PRO A 19 -22.06 15.56 -34.32
N ALA A 20 -23.28 15.60 -33.76
CA ALA A 20 -23.91 14.49 -33.04
C ALA A 20 -24.16 13.31 -34.00
N GLY A 21 -23.63 12.13 -33.67
CA GLY A 21 -23.95 10.92 -34.44
C GLY A 21 -23.07 9.68 -34.28
N ASP A 22 -21.92 9.74 -33.59
CA ASP A 22 -21.05 8.55 -33.48
C ASP A 22 -21.11 7.92 -32.08
N ARG A 23 -21.80 6.79 -31.98
CA ARG A 23 -21.82 5.92 -30.80
C ARG A 23 -20.47 5.21 -30.68
N SER A 24 -19.49 5.82 -30.00
CA SER A 24 -18.30 5.10 -29.57
C SER A 24 -18.58 4.34 -28.28
N ALA A 25 -18.66 3.02 -28.40
CA ALA A 25 -18.67 2.10 -27.27
C ALA A 25 -17.26 2.00 -26.68
N THR A 26 -16.78 3.05 -26.01
CA THR A 26 -15.66 2.94 -25.06
C THR A 26 -16.23 2.73 -23.68
N ARG A 27 -16.44 1.46 -23.33
CA ARG A 27 -16.55 1.00 -21.95
C ARG A 27 -15.22 1.33 -21.26
N ARG A 28 -15.11 2.55 -20.74
CA ARG A 28 -14.00 3.01 -19.92
C ARG A 28 -14.14 2.28 -18.59
N GLY A 29 -13.56 1.08 -18.52
CA GLY A 29 -13.41 0.35 -17.27
C GLY A 29 -12.62 1.23 -16.31
N THR A 30 -13.22 1.51 -15.17
CA THR A 30 -12.52 2.06 -14.01
C THR A 30 -11.25 1.24 -13.79
N PRO A 31 -10.05 1.85 -13.72
CA PRO A 31 -8.85 1.12 -13.37
C PRO A 31 -8.95 0.81 -11.87
N THR A 32 -9.68 -0.26 -11.53
CA THR A 32 -9.56 -0.86 -10.21
C THR A 32 -8.12 -1.33 -10.07
N SER A 33 -7.49 -0.92 -8.96
CA SER A 33 -6.15 -1.24 -8.48
C SER A 33 -5.78 -2.74 -8.43
N THR A 34 -6.68 -3.61 -8.90
CA THR A 34 -6.55 -5.06 -8.99
C THR A 34 -5.48 -5.52 -9.98
N HIS A 35 -5.26 -4.82 -11.10
CA HIS A 35 -4.31 -5.28 -12.13
C HIS A 35 -2.82 -5.10 -11.76
N ALA A 36 -2.48 -4.09 -10.94
CA ALA A 36 -1.12 -3.95 -10.42
C ALA A 36 -0.81 -5.01 -9.34
N SER A 37 -1.81 -5.42 -8.55
CA SER A 37 -1.69 -6.48 -7.54
C SER A 37 -1.58 -7.88 -8.16
N ALA A 38 -2.23 -8.10 -9.31
CA ALA A 38 -2.17 -9.36 -10.06
C ALA A 38 -0.77 -9.63 -10.70
N LEU A 39 -0.06 -8.58 -11.12
CA LEU A 39 1.28 -8.72 -11.69
C LEU A 39 2.31 -9.11 -10.60
N GLY A 40 2.29 -8.47 -9.43
CA GLY A 40 3.24 -8.77 -8.34
C GLY A 40 3.07 -10.16 -7.71
N SER A 41 1.82 -10.62 -7.55
CA SER A 41 1.53 -11.93 -6.93
C SER A 41 1.87 -13.11 -7.84
N GLY A 42 1.66 -12.98 -9.15
CA GLY A 42 2.01 -14.02 -10.14
C GLY A 42 3.52 -14.29 -10.23
N PHE A 43 4.35 -13.24 -10.22
CA PHE A 43 5.81 -13.39 -10.23
C PHE A 43 6.36 -13.99 -8.93
N LEU A 44 5.77 -13.64 -7.77
CA LEU A 44 6.17 -14.18 -6.48
C LEU A 44 5.83 -15.68 -6.38
N GLY A 45 4.62 -16.07 -6.82
CA GLY A 45 4.19 -17.47 -6.87
C GLY A 45 5.07 -18.33 -7.78
N LEU A 46 5.45 -17.81 -8.96
CA LEU A 46 6.35 -18.51 -9.89
C LEU A 46 7.76 -18.71 -9.30
N GLY A 47 8.34 -17.67 -8.72
CA GLY A 47 9.67 -17.75 -8.10
C GLY A 47 9.72 -18.77 -6.97
N VAL A 48 8.68 -18.79 -6.12
CA VAL A 48 8.52 -19.77 -5.05
C VAL A 48 8.42 -21.20 -5.59
N ALA A 49 7.62 -21.42 -6.64
CA ALA A 49 7.49 -22.74 -7.26
C ALA A 49 8.84 -23.23 -7.84
N ILE A 50 9.61 -22.34 -8.46
CA ILE A 50 10.96 -22.67 -8.98
C ILE A 50 11.89 -23.09 -7.83
N ILE A 51 11.91 -22.34 -6.73
CA ILE A 51 12.75 -22.68 -5.56
C ILE A 51 12.35 -24.06 -5.00
N ALA A 52 11.06 -24.33 -4.85
CA ALA A 52 10.57 -25.63 -4.38
C ALA A 52 10.93 -26.78 -5.34
N ALA A 53 10.84 -26.54 -6.66
CA ALA A 53 11.20 -27.53 -7.68
C ALA A 53 12.71 -27.83 -7.67
N LEU A 54 13.56 -26.80 -7.64
CA LEU A 54 15.02 -26.96 -7.57
C LEU A 54 15.43 -27.74 -6.31
N GLN A 55 14.86 -27.38 -5.16
CA GLN A 55 15.16 -28.10 -3.93
C GLN A 55 14.65 -29.55 -3.97
N SER A 56 13.49 -29.80 -4.57
CA SER A 56 12.98 -31.16 -4.77
C SER A 56 13.91 -31.98 -5.66
N MET A 57 14.50 -31.38 -6.70
CA MET A 57 15.48 -32.04 -7.55
C MET A 57 16.74 -32.44 -6.77
N ILE A 58 17.23 -31.57 -5.87
CA ILE A 58 18.34 -31.89 -4.96
C ILE A 58 17.96 -33.04 -4.03
N GLY A 59 16.77 -33.00 -3.43
CA GLY A 59 16.28 -34.06 -2.54
C GLY A 59 16.17 -35.43 -3.24
N ILE A 60 15.66 -35.45 -4.48
CA ILE A 60 15.60 -36.66 -5.32
C ILE A 60 17.02 -37.15 -5.63
N ALA A 61 17.94 -36.28 -6.01
CA ALA A 61 19.33 -36.66 -6.28
C ALA A 61 19.98 -37.31 -5.05
N LEU A 62 19.78 -36.72 -3.87
CA LEU A 62 20.28 -37.29 -2.60
C LEU A 62 19.61 -38.63 -2.25
N PHE A 63 18.33 -38.81 -2.56
CA PHE A 63 17.64 -40.08 -2.41
C PHE A 63 18.24 -41.14 -3.35
N LEU A 64 18.40 -40.84 -4.64
CA LEU A 64 18.96 -41.76 -5.63
C LEU A 64 20.40 -42.16 -5.30
N LEU A 65 21.22 -41.23 -4.84
CA LEU A 65 22.60 -41.49 -4.41
C LEU A 65 22.70 -42.41 -3.18
N ARG A 66 21.61 -42.60 -2.44
CA ARG A 66 21.56 -43.38 -1.19
C ARG A 66 20.59 -44.54 -1.27
N ILE A 67 20.11 -44.88 -2.47
CA ILE A 67 19.02 -45.86 -2.65
C ILE A 67 19.36 -47.23 -2.04
N ASP A 68 20.63 -47.64 -2.12
CA ASP A 68 21.12 -48.92 -1.61
C ASP A 68 21.20 -49.00 -0.08
N LEU A 69 21.10 -47.86 0.61
CA LEU A 69 21.15 -47.78 2.07
C LEU A 69 19.77 -47.97 2.70
N TYR A 70 18.69 -47.85 1.92
CA TYR A 70 17.33 -47.99 2.43
C TYR A 70 16.96 -49.48 2.59
N PRO A 71 16.49 -49.90 3.78
CA PRO A 71 16.00 -51.27 3.99
C PRO A 71 14.83 -51.65 3.08
N SER A 72 13.99 -50.67 2.75
CA SER A 72 12.90 -50.82 1.79
C SER A 72 12.72 -49.54 0.99
N ILE A 73 12.68 -49.66 -0.34
CA ILE A 73 12.60 -48.52 -1.27
C ILE A 73 11.14 -48.05 -1.44
N LEU A 74 10.18 -48.96 -1.23
CA LEU A 74 8.75 -48.70 -1.45
C LEU A 74 8.22 -47.45 -0.71
N PRO A 75 8.42 -47.27 0.61
CA PRO A 75 7.85 -46.13 1.33
C PRO A 75 8.44 -44.78 0.89
N ILE A 76 9.75 -44.70 0.68
CA ILE A 76 10.42 -43.46 0.25
C ILE A 76 10.07 -43.10 -1.19
N ALA A 77 9.97 -44.09 -2.09
CA ALA A 77 9.53 -43.86 -3.46
C ALA A 77 8.06 -43.38 -3.50
N ALA A 78 7.20 -43.95 -2.67
CA ALA A 78 5.81 -43.51 -2.52
C ALA A 78 5.72 -42.07 -1.97
N ALA A 79 6.57 -41.71 -1.00
CA ALA A 79 6.65 -40.35 -0.46
C ALA A 79 7.00 -39.33 -1.55
N TRP A 80 8.03 -39.62 -2.36
CA TRP A 80 8.44 -38.75 -3.47
C TRP A 80 7.38 -38.63 -4.57
N LEU A 81 6.77 -39.75 -4.95
CA LEU A 81 5.69 -39.75 -5.95
C LEU A 81 4.51 -38.91 -5.46
N LEU A 82 4.09 -39.11 -4.21
CA LEU A 82 3.00 -38.34 -3.61
C LEU A 82 3.35 -36.85 -3.52
N LEU A 83 4.58 -36.50 -3.13
CA LEU A 83 5.04 -35.11 -3.08
C LEU A 83 5.00 -34.46 -4.47
N MET A 84 5.47 -35.15 -5.51
CA MET A 84 5.45 -34.64 -6.88
C MET A 84 4.03 -34.43 -7.40
N VAL A 85 3.14 -35.42 -7.21
CA VAL A 85 1.72 -35.30 -7.59
C VAL A 85 1.05 -34.15 -6.84
N THR A 86 1.32 -34.01 -5.55
CA THR A 86 0.76 -32.95 -4.71
C THR A 86 1.27 -31.57 -5.14
N PHE A 87 2.57 -31.41 -5.35
CA PHE A 87 3.18 -30.16 -5.79
C PHE A 87 2.69 -29.73 -7.18
N LEU A 88 2.67 -30.66 -8.13
CA LEU A 88 2.24 -30.37 -9.50
C LEU A 88 0.73 -30.11 -9.55
N GLY A 89 -0.06 -30.92 -8.85
CA GLY A 89 -1.51 -30.75 -8.74
C GLY A 89 -1.90 -29.42 -8.11
N LEU A 90 -1.18 -29.00 -7.06
CA LEU A 90 -1.39 -27.69 -6.44
C LEU A 90 -1.04 -26.55 -7.43
N THR A 91 0.10 -26.64 -8.11
CA THR A 91 0.55 -25.62 -9.07
C THR A 91 -0.43 -25.47 -10.23
N ILE A 92 -0.93 -26.58 -10.77
CA ILE A 92 -1.96 -26.59 -11.83
C ILE A 92 -3.28 -26.02 -11.30
N THR A 93 -3.69 -26.37 -10.09
CA THR A 93 -4.95 -25.89 -9.52
C THR A 93 -4.92 -24.39 -9.28
N ILE A 94 -3.78 -23.86 -8.81
CA ILE A 94 -3.56 -22.43 -8.60
C ILE A 94 -3.61 -21.69 -9.94
N SER A 95 -2.91 -22.20 -10.97
CA SER A 95 -2.91 -21.57 -12.29
C SER A 95 -4.29 -21.57 -12.96
N ALA A 96 -5.13 -22.59 -12.69
CA ALA A 96 -6.48 -22.67 -13.21
C ALA A 96 -7.52 -21.84 -12.42
N SER A 97 -7.34 -21.66 -11.11
CA SER A 97 -8.38 -21.10 -10.22
C SER A 97 -8.19 -19.61 -9.88
N GLY A 98 -7.06 -19.01 -10.25
CA GLY A 98 -6.86 -17.56 -10.35
C GLY A 98 -6.76 -16.77 -9.05
N GLU A 99 -7.59 -17.00 -8.03
CA GLU A 99 -7.73 -16.01 -6.95
C GLU A 99 -7.76 -16.53 -5.51
N ARG A 100 -8.25 -17.74 -5.16
CA ARG A 100 -8.17 -18.26 -3.77
C ARG A 100 -8.21 -19.79 -3.72
N LEU A 101 -7.47 -20.37 -2.78
CA LEU A 101 -7.45 -21.82 -2.56
C LEU A 101 -8.55 -22.21 -1.56
N PRO A 102 -9.57 -23.02 -1.95
CA PRO A 102 -10.65 -23.43 -1.05
C PRO A 102 -10.13 -24.17 0.19
N ASP A 103 -10.78 -24.00 1.34
CA ASP A 103 -10.37 -24.61 2.61
C ASP A 103 -10.27 -26.14 2.55
N TRP A 104 -11.18 -26.79 1.82
CA TRP A 104 -11.16 -28.25 1.66
C TRP A 104 -9.93 -28.71 0.86
N LEU A 105 -9.54 -27.97 -0.18
CA LEU A 105 -8.38 -28.30 -1.00
C LEU A 105 -7.08 -28.06 -0.21
N TYR A 106 -7.07 -27.02 0.60
CA TYR A 106 -5.99 -26.77 1.54
C TYR A 106 -5.84 -27.92 2.57
N ALA A 107 -6.93 -28.40 3.14
CA ALA A 107 -6.91 -29.54 4.05
C ALA A 107 -6.41 -30.83 3.36
N VAL A 108 -6.83 -31.09 2.12
CA VAL A 108 -6.33 -32.21 1.31
C VAL A 108 -4.83 -32.08 1.04
N PHE A 109 -4.37 -30.88 0.71
CA PHE A 109 -2.94 -30.60 0.50
C PHE A 109 -2.12 -30.83 1.77
N LEU A 110 -2.57 -30.33 2.92
CA LEU A 110 -1.89 -30.58 4.20
C LEU A 110 -1.89 -32.06 4.57
N ALA A 111 -3.00 -32.77 4.36
CA ALA A 111 -3.08 -34.21 4.59
C ALA A 111 -2.10 -34.98 3.70
N ALA A 112 -1.97 -34.58 2.42
CA ALA A 112 -1.01 -35.17 1.51
C ALA A 112 0.44 -34.92 1.96
N LEU A 113 0.80 -33.69 2.35
CA LEU A 113 2.12 -33.40 2.92
C LEU A 113 2.40 -34.17 4.21
N ALA A 114 1.42 -34.28 5.10
CA ALA A 114 1.55 -35.07 6.32
C ALA A 114 1.80 -36.56 6.00
N ALA A 115 1.11 -37.11 4.99
CA ALA A 115 1.35 -38.46 4.50
C ALA A 115 2.74 -38.63 3.87
N VAL A 116 3.24 -37.65 3.12
CA VAL A 116 4.62 -37.64 2.60
C VAL A 116 5.63 -37.74 3.76
N VAL A 117 5.50 -36.86 4.75
CA VAL A 117 6.41 -36.83 5.92
C VAL A 117 6.33 -38.13 6.71
N TRP A 118 5.12 -38.66 6.90
CA TRP A 118 4.92 -39.96 7.56
C TRP A 118 5.63 -41.10 6.82
N LEU A 119 5.42 -41.21 5.50
CA LEU A 119 6.06 -42.24 4.68
C LEU A 119 7.59 -42.12 4.68
N ASP A 120 8.12 -40.89 4.63
CA ASP A 120 9.54 -40.62 4.72
C ASP A 120 10.12 -41.06 6.07
N ILE A 121 9.47 -40.71 7.18
CA ILE A 121 9.87 -41.12 8.54
C ILE A 121 9.85 -42.65 8.68
N VAL A 122 8.83 -43.33 8.16
CA VAL A 122 8.75 -44.80 8.19
C VAL A 122 9.89 -45.43 7.39
N ALA A 123 10.23 -44.87 6.23
CA ALA A 123 11.33 -45.36 5.40
C ALA A 123 12.69 -45.25 6.11
N ILE A 124 12.91 -44.16 6.85
CA ILE A 124 14.19 -43.87 7.51
C ILE A 124 14.29 -44.36 8.94
N ALA A 125 13.18 -44.79 9.56
CA ALA A 125 13.15 -45.25 10.94
C ALA A 125 14.22 -46.31 11.27
N PRO A 126 14.50 -47.33 10.42
CA PRO A 126 15.53 -48.32 10.71
C PRO A 126 16.96 -47.80 10.54
N LEU A 127 17.18 -46.68 9.84
CA LEU A 127 18.50 -46.09 9.63
C LEU A 127 18.99 -45.26 10.83
N ALA A 128 18.11 -44.96 11.79
CA ALA A 128 18.43 -44.24 13.02
C ALA A 128 19.18 -42.90 12.79
N ASN A 129 18.93 -42.22 11.67
CA ASN A 129 19.57 -40.94 11.35
C ASN A 129 18.67 -40.06 10.46
N VAL A 130 17.76 -39.31 11.07
CA VAL A 130 16.80 -38.45 10.35
C VAL A 130 17.54 -37.38 9.53
N GLY A 131 18.54 -36.74 10.13
CA GLY A 131 19.32 -35.65 9.54
C GLY A 131 19.99 -35.99 8.22
N GLN A 132 20.39 -37.24 7.99
CA GLN A 132 20.97 -37.63 6.71
C GLN A 132 19.91 -38.08 5.69
N TYR A 133 18.85 -38.78 6.10
CA TYR A 133 18.00 -39.51 5.15
C TYR A 133 16.61 -38.90 4.90
N ALA A 134 16.15 -37.92 5.69
CA ALA A 134 14.80 -37.31 5.56
C ALA A 134 14.66 -36.35 4.37
N THR A 135 14.94 -36.82 3.15
CA THR A 135 15.01 -35.94 1.97
C THR A 135 13.64 -35.45 1.52
N ALA A 136 12.61 -36.30 1.58
CA ALA A 136 11.26 -35.91 1.16
C ALA A 136 10.61 -34.94 2.16
N SER A 137 10.84 -35.12 3.47
CA SER A 137 10.34 -34.22 4.51
C SER A 137 10.95 -32.83 4.44
N VAL A 138 12.24 -32.72 4.11
CA VAL A 138 12.88 -31.43 3.86
C VAL A 138 12.23 -30.74 2.66
N SER A 139 12.05 -31.45 1.54
CA SER A 139 11.42 -30.89 0.35
C SER A 139 9.95 -30.52 0.55
N ALA A 140 9.21 -31.25 1.39
CA ALA A 140 7.86 -30.88 1.82
C ALA A 140 7.80 -29.48 2.47
N GLY A 141 8.82 -29.13 3.26
CA GLY A 141 8.99 -27.80 3.84
C GLY A 141 9.10 -26.67 2.82
N PHE A 142 9.74 -26.93 1.68
CA PHE A 142 9.81 -25.98 0.57
C PHE A 142 8.51 -25.92 -0.24
N VAL A 143 7.81 -27.04 -0.39
CA VAL A 143 6.51 -27.08 -1.06
C VAL A 143 5.46 -26.27 -0.29
N LEU A 144 5.57 -26.14 1.04
CA LEU A 144 4.76 -25.21 1.84
C LEU A 144 4.93 -23.74 1.42
N LEU A 145 6.01 -23.35 0.74
CA LEU A 145 6.16 -21.97 0.27
C LEU A 145 5.05 -21.60 -0.73
N VAL A 146 4.59 -22.55 -1.54
CA VAL A 146 3.62 -22.31 -2.63
C VAL A 146 2.30 -21.73 -2.10
N ILE A 147 1.94 -22.05 -0.85
CA ILE A 147 0.70 -21.59 -0.22
C ILE A 147 0.87 -20.29 0.59
N VAL A 148 2.09 -19.78 0.76
CA VAL A 148 2.38 -18.59 1.61
C VAL A 148 1.61 -17.36 1.13
N THR A 149 1.44 -17.19 -0.18
CA THR A 149 0.71 -16.06 -0.77
C THR A 149 -0.80 -16.25 -0.84
N LEU A 150 -1.29 -17.47 -0.57
CA LEU A 150 -2.69 -17.86 -0.79
C LEU A 150 -3.49 -18.07 0.50
N ARG A 151 -2.81 -18.21 1.64
CA ARG A 151 -3.42 -18.53 2.93
C ARG A 151 -2.99 -17.55 4.02
N PRO A 152 -3.76 -17.43 5.11
CA PRO A 152 -3.36 -16.64 6.26
C PRO A 152 -2.00 -17.08 6.81
N ARG A 153 -1.14 -16.12 7.15
CA ARG A 153 0.19 -16.35 7.74
C ARG A 153 0.21 -17.36 8.88
N TRP A 154 -0.85 -17.38 9.71
CA TRP A 154 -0.94 -18.26 10.87
C TRP A 154 -1.08 -19.72 10.50
N GLU A 155 -1.84 -20.04 9.46
CA GLU A 155 -2.03 -21.42 9.01
C GLU A 155 -0.72 -22.01 8.48
N VAL A 156 0.03 -21.21 7.73
CA VAL A 156 1.35 -21.61 7.22
C VAL A 156 2.34 -21.81 8.37
N LEU A 157 2.40 -20.90 9.33
CA LEU A 157 3.25 -21.05 10.51
C LEU A 157 2.90 -22.30 11.33
N ILE A 158 1.61 -22.62 11.49
CA ILE A 158 1.17 -23.84 12.17
C ILE A 158 1.64 -25.08 11.39
N ALA A 159 1.44 -25.12 10.08
CA ALA A 159 1.89 -26.24 9.25
C ALA A 159 3.41 -26.42 9.32
N THR A 160 4.18 -25.33 9.22
CA THR A 160 5.64 -25.34 9.36
C THR A 160 6.09 -25.78 10.76
N ALA A 161 5.40 -25.35 11.82
CA ALA A 161 5.68 -25.77 13.18
C ALA A 161 5.40 -27.26 13.39
N LEU A 162 4.28 -27.77 12.87
CA LEU A 162 3.94 -29.20 12.93
C LEU A 162 4.97 -30.06 12.20
N LEU A 163 5.45 -29.62 11.03
CA LEU A 163 6.56 -30.28 10.32
C LEU A 163 7.83 -30.33 11.18
N GLY A 164 8.21 -29.21 11.81
CA GLY A 164 9.35 -29.15 12.71
C GLY A 164 9.20 -30.09 13.92
N ILE A 165 8.03 -30.09 14.54
CA ILE A 165 7.70 -30.97 15.68
C ILE A 165 7.79 -32.44 15.26
N ALA A 166 7.28 -32.80 14.08
CA ALA A 166 7.34 -34.17 13.56
C ALA A 166 8.80 -34.63 13.36
N LEU A 167 9.65 -33.79 12.78
CA LEU A 167 11.06 -34.10 12.56
C LEU A 167 11.87 -34.18 13.86
N VAL A 168 11.62 -33.28 14.81
CA VAL A 168 12.23 -33.33 16.14
C VAL A 168 11.78 -34.59 16.89
N GLY A 169 10.48 -34.90 16.85
CA GLY A 169 9.92 -36.11 17.45
C GLY A 169 10.52 -37.38 16.86
N ALA A 170 10.64 -37.46 15.54
CA ALA A 170 11.30 -38.57 14.85
C ALA A 170 12.77 -38.69 15.24
N THR A 171 13.49 -37.56 15.33
CA THR A 171 14.89 -37.52 15.75
C THR A 171 15.06 -38.08 17.16
N LEU A 172 14.23 -37.65 18.11
CA LEU A 172 14.27 -38.12 19.50
C LEU A 172 13.90 -39.60 19.62
N ALA A 173 13.02 -40.11 18.75
CA ALA A 173 12.57 -41.50 18.78
C ALA A 173 13.57 -42.48 18.17
N THR A 174 14.28 -42.09 17.11
CA THR A 174 15.09 -43.03 16.31
C THR A 174 16.59 -42.76 16.34
N THR A 175 17.02 -41.51 16.53
CA THR A 175 18.42 -41.12 16.29
C THR A 175 19.21 -41.01 17.61
N PRO A 176 20.36 -41.69 17.76
CA PRO A 176 21.23 -41.49 18.92
C PRO A 176 21.85 -40.09 18.86
N LEU A 177 21.60 -39.29 19.90
CA LEU A 177 22.09 -37.92 20.01
C LEU A 177 23.55 -37.92 20.47
N THR A 178 24.47 -37.73 19.53
CA THR A 178 25.91 -37.62 19.76
C THR A 178 26.41 -36.28 19.21
N PRO A 179 27.58 -35.78 19.65
CA PRO A 179 28.18 -34.56 19.10
C PRO A 179 28.36 -34.59 17.57
N VAL A 180 28.40 -35.78 16.97
CA VAL A 180 28.54 -35.98 15.51
C VAL A 180 27.19 -35.91 14.79
N THR A 181 26.11 -36.41 15.39
CA THR A 181 24.78 -36.47 14.75
C THR A 181 23.97 -35.19 14.94
N ILE A 182 24.13 -34.50 16.08
CA ILE A 182 23.37 -33.29 16.43
C ILE A 182 23.42 -32.20 15.33
N PRO A 183 24.59 -31.85 14.75
CA PRO A 183 24.64 -30.81 13.72
C PRO A 183 23.80 -31.17 12.49
N ALA A 184 23.83 -32.42 12.04
CA ALA A 184 23.05 -32.87 10.89
C ALA A 184 21.54 -32.81 11.17
N GLN A 185 21.09 -33.16 12.37
CA GLN A 185 19.67 -33.04 12.76
C GLN A 185 19.23 -31.58 12.76
N ALA A 186 20.03 -30.70 13.36
CA ALA A 186 19.73 -29.27 13.45
C ALA A 186 19.63 -28.62 12.06
N VAL A 187 20.56 -28.93 11.15
CA VAL A 187 20.54 -28.44 9.77
C VAL A 187 19.29 -28.94 9.04
N THR A 188 18.93 -30.21 9.17
CA THR A 188 17.77 -30.80 8.48
C THR A 188 16.46 -30.19 8.96
N VAL A 189 16.29 -30.00 10.28
CA VAL A 189 15.12 -29.31 10.83
C VAL A 189 15.09 -27.86 10.36
N ALA A 190 16.21 -27.14 10.43
CA ALA A 190 16.30 -25.75 9.98
C ALA A 190 15.99 -25.60 8.48
N LEU A 191 16.45 -26.54 7.65
CA LEU A 191 16.20 -26.54 6.22
C LEU A 191 14.75 -26.87 5.88
N ALA A 192 14.07 -27.68 6.68
CA ALA A 192 12.66 -27.99 6.52
C ALA A 192 11.75 -26.82 6.94
N ILE A 193 12.03 -26.15 8.06
CA ILE A 193 11.14 -25.09 8.59
C ILE A 193 11.52 -23.69 8.11
N GLY A 194 12.80 -23.45 7.85
CA GLY A 194 13.35 -22.15 7.50
C GLY A 194 12.67 -21.48 6.31
N PRO A 195 12.42 -22.20 5.19
CA PRO A 195 11.71 -21.64 4.05
C PRO A 195 10.31 -21.13 4.43
N GLY A 196 9.50 -21.92 5.14
CA GLY A 196 8.14 -21.51 5.53
C GLY A 196 8.14 -20.23 6.36
N ILE A 197 9.05 -20.12 7.33
CA ILE A 197 9.20 -18.92 8.16
C ILE A 197 9.66 -17.73 7.31
N ALA A 198 10.70 -17.92 6.48
CA ALA A 198 11.24 -16.86 5.63
C ALA A 198 10.18 -16.35 4.63
N GLY A 199 9.41 -17.24 4.02
CA GLY A 199 8.32 -16.88 3.10
C GLY A 199 7.27 -16.00 3.78
N VAL A 200 6.82 -16.37 4.99
CA VAL A 200 5.85 -15.57 5.76
C VAL A 200 6.40 -14.18 6.09
N LEU A 201 7.66 -14.09 6.52
CA LEU A 201 8.30 -12.80 6.83
C LEU A 201 8.43 -11.91 5.58
N LEU A 202 8.79 -12.49 4.44
CA LEU A 202 8.92 -11.76 3.17
C LEU A 202 7.58 -11.20 2.69
N VAL A 203 6.53 -12.02 2.66
CA VAL A 203 5.19 -11.58 2.25
C VAL A 203 4.67 -10.49 3.19
N GLN A 204 4.86 -10.67 4.49
CA GLN A 204 4.47 -9.65 5.46
C GLN A 204 5.23 -8.33 5.26
N GLY A 205 6.53 -8.38 4.95
CA GLY A 205 7.32 -7.18 4.64
C GLY A 205 6.79 -6.45 3.40
N PHE A 206 6.48 -7.22 2.35
CA PHE A 206 5.97 -6.69 1.09
C PHE A 206 4.58 -6.06 1.23
N GLU A 207 3.63 -6.71 1.91
CA GLU A 207 2.29 -6.14 2.14
C GLU A 207 2.37 -4.82 2.91
N ARG A 208 3.28 -4.71 3.89
CA ARG A 208 3.49 -3.48 4.65
C ARG A 208 4.04 -2.37 3.75
N MET A 209 4.99 -2.69 2.88
CA MET A 209 5.55 -1.74 1.93
C MET A 209 4.49 -1.24 0.95
N LEU A 210 3.72 -2.15 0.35
CA LEU A 210 2.64 -1.78 -0.58
C LEU A 210 1.57 -0.92 0.07
N LYS A 211 1.13 -1.22 1.30
CA LYS A 211 0.17 -0.38 2.01
C LYS A 211 0.69 1.05 2.20
N ARG A 212 1.98 1.21 2.51
CA ARG A 212 2.61 2.53 2.65
C ARG A 212 2.70 3.27 1.32
N GLU A 213 3.06 2.58 0.25
CA GLU A 213 3.14 3.20 -1.07
C GLU A 213 1.77 3.60 -1.60
N LEU A 214 0.74 2.78 -1.39
CA LEU A 214 -0.64 3.10 -1.76
C LEU A 214 -1.17 4.30 -0.99
N ASP A 215 -0.97 4.35 0.34
CA ASP A 215 -1.38 5.50 1.16
C ASP A 215 -0.61 6.77 0.73
N ARG A 216 0.69 6.66 0.44
CA ARG A 216 1.47 7.77 -0.14
C ARG A 216 0.91 8.24 -1.49
N VAL A 217 0.55 7.34 -2.40
CA VAL A 217 0.03 7.69 -3.74
C VAL A 217 -1.36 8.32 -3.64
N LEU A 218 -2.22 7.83 -2.75
CA LEU A 218 -3.52 8.45 -2.46
C LEU A 218 -3.33 9.89 -1.96
N VAL A 219 -2.40 10.08 -1.03
CA VAL A 219 -2.12 11.40 -0.49
C VAL A 219 -1.41 12.31 -1.51
N GLN A 220 -0.61 11.77 -2.41
CA GLN A 220 -0.03 12.53 -3.52
C GLN A 220 -1.09 12.98 -4.54
N SER A 221 -2.22 12.26 -4.66
CA SER A 221 -3.35 12.69 -5.51
C SER A 221 -4.10 13.90 -4.93
N THR A 222 -4.10 14.07 -3.60
CA THR A 222 -4.59 15.30 -2.94
C THR A 222 -3.63 16.49 -3.08
N VAL A 223 -2.34 16.28 -3.36
CA VAL A 223 -1.37 17.39 -3.55
C VAL A 223 -1.70 18.21 -4.80
N THR A 224 -2.19 17.55 -5.85
CA THR A 224 -2.67 18.19 -7.08
C THR A 224 -4.05 18.85 -6.97
N ALA A 225 -4.71 18.79 -5.80
CA ALA A 225 -6.00 19.42 -5.59
C ALA A 225 -5.88 20.97 -5.57
N PRO A 226 -6.94 21.71 -5.96
CA PRO A 226 -6.96 23.17 -5.93
C PRO A 226 -6.59 23.76 -4.55
N ARG A 227 -6.13 25.02 -4.51
CA ARG A 227 -5.64 25.72 -3.28
C ARG A 227 -6.55 25.57 -2.06
N LEU A 228 -7.86 25.55 -2.31
CA LEU A 228 -8.89 25.15 -1.38
C LEU A 228 -9.51 23.89 -1.98
N ALA A 229 -9.43 22.79 -1.25
CA ALA A 229 -10.05 21.54 -1.65
C ALA A 229 -11.19 21.28 -0.69
N VAL A 230 -12.30 20.79 -1.22
CA VAL A 230 -13.35 20.20 -0.40
C VAL A 230 -13.01 18.71 -0.31
N GLY A 231 -12.93 18.15 0.89
CA GLY A 231 -12.58 16.73 1.11
C GLY A 231 -13.45 15.79 0.26
N MET A 232 -12.97 14.59 -0.03
CA MET A 232 -13.59 13.70 -1.04
C MET A 232 -15.09 13.47 -0.80
N LEU A 233 -15.51 13.32 0.46
CA LEU A 233 -16.92 13.16 0.87
C LEU A 233 -17.74 14.45 0.70
N ALA A 234 -17.18 15.59 1.07
CA ALA A 234 -17.85 16.88 0.92
C ALA A 234 -17.85 17.37 -0.55
N SER A 235 -16.92 16.87 -1.38
CA SER A 235 -16.91 17.03 -2.84
C SER A 235 -18.05 16.24 -3.50
N GLU A 236 -18.33 15.02 -3.03
CA GLU A 236 -19.50 14.23 -3.46
C GLU A 236 -20.82 14.90 -3.05
N GLU A 237 -20.90 15.44 -1.82
CA GLU A 237 -22.05 16.21 -1.36
C GLU A 237 -22.26 17.52 -2.14
N LEU A 238 -21.19 18.26 -2.43
CA LEU A 238 -21.24 19.47 -3.25
C LEU A 238 -21.67 19.16 -4.69
N ALA A 239 -21.13 18.09 -5.29
CA ALA A 239 -21.51 17.66 -6.64
C ALA A 239 -22.97 17.22 -6.71
N ARG A 240 -23.50 16.61 -5.65
CA ARG A 240 -24.92 16.27 -5.54
C ARG A 240 -25.79 17.52 -5.43
N LEU A 241 -25.40 18.49 -4.60
CA LEU A 241 -26.12 19.77 -4.47
C LEU A 241 -26.11 20.58 -5.76
N ASP A 242 -24.97 20.58 -6.48
CA ASP A 242 -24.84 21.24 -7.79
C ASP A 242 -25.73 20.58 -8.83
N LEU A 243 -25.77 19.24 -8.89
CA LEU A 243 -26.68 18.50 -9.77
C LEU A 243 -28.16 18.80 -9.45
N ASP A 244 -28.52 18.89 -8.17
CA ASP A 244 -29.88 19.26 -7.75
C ASP A 244 -30.20 20.72 -8.14
N ALA A 245 -29.21 21.62 -8.14
CA ALA A 245 -29.34 22.99 -8.62
C ALA A 245 -29.54 23.04 -10.14
N GLU A 246 -28.73 22.30 -10.89
CA GLU A 246 -28.84 22.19 -12.36
C GLU A 246 -30.21 21.64 -12.76
N GLN A 247 -30.70 20.60 -12.09
CA GLN A 247 -32.03 20.04 -12.36
C GLN A 247 -33.15 21.05 -12.09
N LEU A 248 -33.03 21.85 -11.03
CA LEU A 248 -34.00 22.91 -10.74
C LEU A 248 -33.96 24.01 -11.81
N LEU A 249 -32.77 24.42 -12.26
CA LEU A 249 -32.60 25.41 -13.32
C LEU A 249 -33.10 24.90 -14.67
N GLU A 250 -32.85 23.63 -14.99
CA GLU A 250 -33.33 22.95 -16.20
C GLU A 250 -34.86 22.81 -16.20
N ALA A 251 -35.47 22.52 -15.04
CA ALA A 251 -36.93 22.49 -14.90
C ALA A 251 -37.57 23.87 -15.16
N VAL A 252 -36.89 24.96 -14.78
CA VAL A 252 -37.34 26.33 -15.12
C VAL A 252 -37.12 26.63 -16.60
N ALA A 253 -35.98 26.24 -17.16
CA ALA A 253 -35.62 26.50 -18.56
C ALA A 253 -36.51 25.74 -19.56
N SER A 254 -36.87 24.49 -19.25
CA SER A 254 -37.79 23.65 -20.04
C SER A 254 -39.26 24.04 -19.88
N GLY A 255 -39.59 24.89 -18.90
CA GLY A 255 -40.96 25.35 -18.61
C GLY A 255 -41.79 24.36 -17.79
N GLU A 256 -41.21 23.26 -17.30
CA GLU A 256 -41.87 22.35 -16.34
C GLU A 256 -42.19 23.04 -15.01
N ALA A 257 -41.32 23.97 -14.58
CA ALA A 257 -41.55 24.86 -13.45
C ALA A 257 -41.90 26.27 -13.96
N PRO A 258 -43.19 26.64 -14.04
CA PRO A 258 -43.59 27.95 -14.55
C PRO A 258 -43.12 29.08 -13.63
N LEU A 259 -42.77 30.22 -14.22
CA LEU A 259 -42.49 31.46 -13.49
C LEU A 259 -43.77 32.30 -13.37
N PRO A 260 -44.09 32.88 -12.19
CA PRO A 260 -43.33 32.83 -10.93
C PRO A 260 -43.31 31.44 -10.29
N LEU A 261 -42.16 31.07 -9.72
CA LEU A 261 -41.91 29.74 -9.13
C LEU A 261 -43.01 29.39 -8.11
N PRO A 262 -43.63 28.21 -8.21
CA PRO A 262 -44.57 27.72 -7.21
C PRO A 262 -43.90 27.58 -5.82
N GLU A 263 -44.65 27.78 -4.74
CA GLU A 263 -44.11 27.84 -3.36
C GLU A 263 -43.22 26.64 -2.98
N ASN A 264 -43.56 25.44 -3.45
CA ASN A 264 -42.77 24.23 -3.22
C ASN A 264 -41.39 24.28 -3.90
N TYR A 265 -41.30 24.79 -5.13
CA TYR A 265 -40.03 24.97 -5.83
C TYR A 265 -39.22 26.13 -5.26
N ALA A 266 -39.88 27.23 -4.88
CA ALA A 266 -39.24 28.37 -4.23
C ALA A 266 -38.62 28.00 -2.87
N ALA A 267 -39.33 27.20 -2.07
CA ALA A 267 -38.81 26.68 -0.80
C ALA A 267 -37.58 25.77 -1.02
N ARG A 268 -37.66 24.85 -1.99
CA ARG A 268 -36.53 23.96 -2.34
C ARG A 268 -35.31 24.74 -2.82
N ALA A 269 -35.51 25.77 -3.65
CA ALA A 269 -34.45 26.66 -4.12
C ALA A 269 -33.75 27.38 -2.94
N SER A 270 -34.54 27.87 -1.97
CA SER A 270 -33.99 28.57 -0.80
C SER A 270 -33.17 27.65 0.11
N THR A 271 -33.62 26.40 0.30
CA THR A 271 -32.86 25.41 1.08
C THR A 271 -31.55 25.08 0.39
N LEU A 272 -31.60 24.76 -0.90
CA LEU A 272 -30.43 24.38 -1.69
C LEU A 272 -29.39 25.53 -1.77
N ALA A 273 -29.85 26.78 -1.94
CA ALA A 273 -28.98 27.95 -1.90
C ALA A 273 -28.31 28.16 -0.53
N THR A 274 -29.01 27.81 0.56
CA THR A 274 -28.45 27.90 1.92
C THR A 274 -27.40 26.82 2.14
N GLU A 275 -27.67 25.58 1.73
CA GLU A 275 -26.75 24.45 1.86
C GLU A 275 -25.49 24.63 1.00
N LEU A 276 -25.62 25.06 -0.26
CA LEU A 276 -24.49 25.43 -1.11
C LEU A 276 -23.66 26.54 -0.47
N ARG A 277 -24.30 27.58 0.08
CA ARG A 277 -23.59 28.69 0.73
C ARG A 277 -22.79 28.20 1.95
N LEU A 278 -23.35 27.31 2.77
CA LEU A 278 -22.66 26.77 3.93
C LEU A 278 -21.45 25.92 3.51
N HIS A 279 -21.63 24.99 2.55
CA HIS A 279 -20.54 24.15 2.06
C HIS A 279 -19.43 24.95 1.37
N LEU A 280 -19.76 26.01 0.63
CA LEU A 280 -18.77 26.91 0.03
C LEU A 280 -18.02 27.75 1.08
N ILE A 281 -18.64 28.06 2.22
CA ILE A 281 -17.96 28.74 3.34
C ILE A 281 -17.05 27.78 4.09
N GLU A 282 -17.49 26.53 4.29
CA GLU A 282 -16.75 25.48 4.99
C GLU A 282 -15.54 25.01 4.18
N GLY A 283 -15.70 24.77 2.87
CA GLY A 283 -14.60 24.50 1.94
C GLY A 283 -13.61 25.66 1.77
N ARG A 284 -13.94 26.86 2.30
CA ARG A 284 -13.02 28.01 2.36
C ARG A 284 -12.16 28.05 3.63
N ARG A 285 -12.40 27.14 4.59
CA ARG A 285 -11.67 27.05 5.86
C ARG A 285 -10.74 25.85 5.93
N GLU A 286 -10.95 24.86 5.08
CA GLU A 286 -10.16 23.64 5.01
C GLU A 286 -9.19 23.71 3.82
N THR A 287 -7.93 23.34 4.05
CA THR A 287 -6.89 23.34 3.02
C THR A 287 -6.57 21.90 2.59
N TRP A 288 -5.88 21.75 1.45
CA TRP A 288 -5.41 20.44 0.98
C TRP A 288 -4.67 19.66 2.09
N LEU A 289 -3.91 20.35 2.95
CA LEU A 289 -3.12 19.73 4.02
C LEU A 289 -4.02 19.12 5.10
N PHE A 290 -5.11 19.80 5.44
CA PHE A 290 -6.10 19.27 6.38
C PHE A 290 -6.69 17.97 5.83
N HIS A 291 -7.16 17.96 4.58
CA HIS A 291 -7.75 16.79 3.95
C HIS A 291 -6.74 15.64 3.76
N ALA A 292 -5.54 15.94 3.28
CA ALA A 292 -4.47 14.96 3.13
C ALA A 292 -4.12 14.24 4.44
N ILE A 293 -4.26 14.93 5.57
CA ILE A 293 -4.00 14.36 6.90
C ILE A 293 -5.22 13.62 7.44
N THR A 294 -6.42 14.18 7.35
CA THR A 294 -7.64 13.53 7.86
C THR A 294 -8.02 12.27 7.07
N GLU A 295 -7.74 12.25 5.76
CA GLU A 295 -8.06 11.12 4.88
C GLU A 295 -6.98 10.03 4.92
N SER A 296 -5.76 10.35 5.37
CA SER A 296 -4.67 9.36 5.50
C SER A 296 -4.81 8.53 6.77
N GLU A 297 -4.79 7.21 6.63
CA GLU A 297 -4.79 6.28 7.77
C GLU A 297 -3.49 6.41 8.60
N HIS A 298 -2.37 6.72 7.93
CA HIS A 298 -1.08 6.89 8.57
C HIS A 298 -0.93 8.22 9.33
N LEU A 299 -1.39 9.33 8.73
CA LEU A 299 -1.21 10.67 9.30
C LEU A 299 -2.35 11.06 10.25
N GLY A 300 -3.61 10.71 9.95
CA GLY A 300 -4.79 11.27 10.64
C GLY A 300 -4.88 10.97 12.13
N ARG A 301 -4.24 9.91 12.62
CA ARG A 301 -4.21 9.57 14.07
C ARG A 301 -3.07 10.24 14.84
N ARG A 302 -2.11 10.85 14.16
CA ARG A 302 -0.81 11.23 14.73
C ARG A 302 -0.38 12.65 14.40
N VAL A 303 -0.94 13.22 13.34
CA VAL A 303 -0.65 14.58 12.91
C VAL A 303 -1.88 15.44 13.19
N THR A 304 -1.68 16.55 13.90
CA THR A 304 -2.72 17.57 14.12
C THR A 304 -2.30 18.85 13.41
N VAL A 305 -3.18 19.40 12.57
CA VAL A 305 -2.93 20.63 11.81
C VAL A 305 -3.70 21.79 12.41
N SER A 306 -3.04 22.93 12.53
CA SER A 306 -3.63 24.23 12.83
C SER A 306 -3.23 25.24 11.75
N ASP A 307 -4.17 25.57 10.88
CA ASP A 307 -3.99 26.56 9.80
C ASP A 307 -5.17 27.55 9.80
N PRO A 308 -5.28 28.43 10.81
CA PRO A 308 -6.41 29.35 10.95
C PRO A 308 -6.49 30.37 9.80
N GLY A 309 -5.38 30.61 9.09
CA GLY A 309 -5.31 31.53 7.96
C GLY A 309 -5.46 30.87 6.59
N THR A 310 -5.68 29.55 6.52
CA THR A 310 -5.70 28.76 5.26
C THR A 310 -4.46 28.97 4.39
N LEU A 311 -3.31 29.23 5.03
CA LEU A 311 -2.06 29.60 4.37
C LEU A 311 -1.40 28.41 3.68
N ALA A 312 -1.70 27.17 4.08
CA ALA A 312 -1.25 25.98 3.38
C ALA A 312 -1.73 25.96 1.92
N GLY A 313 -2.89 26.55 1.63
CA GLY A 313 -3.42 26.65 0.26
C GLY A 313 -2.55 27.46 -0.68
N LEU A 314 -1.66 28.32 -0.16
CA LEU A 314 -0.78 29.15 -0.97
C LEU A 314 0.45 28.40 -1.48
N LEU A 315 0.87 27.34 -0.78
CA LEU A 315 2.02 26.51 -1.15
C LEU A 315 1.92 26.00 -2.59
N ASP A 316 3.05 25.99 -3.29
CA ASP A 316 3.15 25.40 -4.63
C ASP A 316 3.22 23.86 -4.59
N ASP A 317 3.03 23.20 -5.73
CA ASP A 317 2.94 21.73 -5.79
C ASP A 317 4.20 21.03 -5.23
N VAL A 318 5.39 21.62 -5.43
CA VAL A 318 6.66 21.05 -4.94
C VAL A 318 6.75 21.17 -3.44
N GLN A 319 6.39 22.33 -2.88
CA GLN A 319 6.37 22.60 -1.45
C GLN A 319 5.33 21.72 -0.74
N ARG A 320 4.16 21.51 -1.35
CA ARG A 320 3.11 20.62 -0.82
C ARG A 320 3.59 19.18 -0.73
N ASP A 321 4.16 18.64 -1.82
CA ASP A 321 4.65 17.26 -1.86
C ASP A 321 5.82 17.07 -0.86
N ALA A 322 6.72 18.05 -0.80
CA ALA A 322 7.85 18.05 0.12
C ALA A 322 7.40 18.12 1.60
N LEU A 323 6.43 18.97 1.93
CA LEU A 323 5.89 19.08 3.29
C LEU A 323 5.22 17.78 3.71
N LEU A 324 4.46 17.18 2.81
CA LEU A 324 3.78 15.92 3.08
C LEU A 324 4.78 14.78 3.27
N ALA A 325 5.82 14.69 2.42
CA ALA A 325 6.90 13.73 2.58
C ALA A 325 7.64 13.89 3.92
N ALA A 326 7.88 15.14 4.36
CA ALA A 326 8.49 15.40 5.66
C ALA A 326 7.60 14.92 6.83
N LEU A 327 6.30 15.23 6.80
CA LEU A 327 5.34 14.77 7.82
C LEU A 327 5.22 13.25 7.87
N TRP A 328 5.28 12.61 6.71
CA TRP A 328 5.29 11.16 6.59
C TRP A 328 6.51 10.55 7.29
N LEU A 329 7.70 11.06 7.00
CA LEU A 329 8.95 10.57 7.58
C LEU A 329 9.10 10.88 9.07
N LEU A 330 8.49 11.97 9.55
CA LEU A 330 8.47 12.33 10.97
C LEU A 330 7.54 11.44 11.81
N THR A 331 6.57 10.78 11.17
CA THR A 331 5.59 9.92 11.83
C THR A 331 6.16 8.50 12.00
N PRO A 332 6.22 7.95 13.23
CA PRO A 332 6.87 6.67 13.49
C PRO A 332 6.06 5.47 12.97
N ASP A 333 6.76 4.39 12.66
CA ASP A 333 6.18 3.12 12.23
C ASP A 333 5.31 2.49 13.35
N PRO A 334 4.06 2.04 13.12
CA PRO A 334 3.17 1.47 14.14
C PRO A 334 3.66 0.25 14.92
N VAL A 335 4.80 -0.35 14.55
CA VAL A 335 5.29 -1.62 15.13
C VAL A 335 6.55 -1.44 15.98
N GLY A 336 7.15 -0.24 16.01
CA GLY A 336 8.23 0.05 16.94
C GLY A 336 7.70 0.25 18.36
N THR A 337 8.43 -0.21 19.38
CA THR A 337 8.22 0.14 20.80
C THR A 337 8.41 1.64 21.10
N ALA A 338 8.51 2.47 20.07
CA ALA A 338 8.54 3.91 20.19
C ALA A 338 7.16 4.40 20.64
N THR A 339 7.14 5.07 21.78
CA THR A 339 5.99 5.85 22.28
C THR A 339 5.34 6.63 21.14
N ALA A 340 4.00 6.58 21.07
CA ALA A 340 3.21 7.32 20.09
C ALA A 340 3.73 8.77 20.00
N ARG A 341 4.30 9.13 18.85
CA ARG A 341 4.74 10.50 18.59
C ARG A 341 3.57 11.24 17.97
N ALA A 342 3.15 12.31 18.61
CA ALA A 342 2.29 13.30 17.99
C ALA A 342 3.15 14.31 17.24
N VAL A 343 2.72 14.68 16.03
CA VAL A 343 3.29 15.77 15.24
C VAL A 343 2.24 16.88 15.17
N THR A 344 2.55 18.04 15.71
CA THR A 344 1.70 19.22 15.59
C THR A 344 2.26 20.12 14.50
N VAL A 345 1.42 20.45 13.52
CA VAL A 345 1.74 21.37 12.42
C VAL A 345 0.95 22.64 12.64
N SER A 346 1.62 23.76 12.86
CA SER A 346 0.97 25.07 12.93
C SER A 346 1.48 26.00 11.83
N ILE A 347 0.58 26.64 11.11
CA ILE A 347 0.88 27.55 10.00
C ILE A 347 0.36 28.94 10.36
N GLY A 348 1.24 29.95 10.29
CA GLY A 348 0.95 31.33 10.64
C GLY A 348 1.23 31.69 12.12
N PRO A 349 0.89 32.93 12.54
CA PRO A 349 0.37 34.03 11.71
C PRO A 349 1.46 34.64 10.82
N ILE A 350 1.07 35.23 9.68
CA ILE A 350 1.99 36.03 8.86
C ILE A 350 2.36 37.27 9.67
N ASP A 351 3.65 37.50 9.87
CA ASP A 351 4.15 38.74 10.46
C ASP A 351 4.23 39.82 9.36
N PRO A 352 3.36 40.85 9.37
CA PRO A 352 3.34 41.90 8.35
C PRO A 352 4.66 42.69 8.28
N GLN A 353 5.52 42.63 9.32
CA GLN A 353 6.83 43.30 9.33
C GLN A 353 7.92 42.48 8.64
N ARG A 354 7.78 41.15 8.53
CA ARG A 354 8.72 40.28 7.79
C ARG A 354 8.40 40.17 6.29
N THR A 355 7.24 40.66 5.86
CA THR A 355 6.73 40.54 4.47
C THR A 355 7.34 41.48 3.43
N SER A 356 8.20 42.42 3.82
CA SER A 356 8.65 43.50 2.93
C SER A 356 9.99 43.18 2.26
N GLY A 357 10.01 42.16 1.39
CA GLY A 357 11.10 41.91 0.45
C GLY A 357 10.57 41.82 -0.97
N PRO A 358 11.28 42.31 -2.01
CA PRO A 358 10.83 42.16 -3.38
C PRO A 358 10.78 40.66 -3.76
N GLY A 359 9.58 40.15 -4.05
CA GLY A 359 9.37 38.87 -4.73
C GLY A 359 8.75 37.71 -3.91
N GLY A 360 7.82 37.95 -2.97
CA GLY A 360 6.98 36.88 -2.41
C GLY A 360 6.49 37.08 -0.98
N LEU A 361 5.45 36.33 -0.60
CA LEU A 361 4.90 36.22 0.75
C LEU A 361 5.70 35.18 1.55
N LEU A 362 6.04 35.48 2.81
CA LEU A 362 6.63 34.50 3.74
C LEU A 362 5.56 33.88 4.62
N VAL A 363 5.40 32.57 4.53
CA VAL A 363 4.48 31.76 5.32
C VAL A 363 5.30 31.04 6.41
N PRO A 364 5.18 31.44 7.68
CA PRO A 364 5.84 30.74 8.77
C PRO A 364 5.09 29.45 9.09
N MET A 365 5.83 28.37 9.27
CA MET A 365 5.33 27.07 9.71
C MET A 365 6.15 26.59 10.90
N ARG A 366 5.50 25.92 11.84
CA ARG A 366 6.14 25.31 13.00
C ARG A 366 5.66 23.87 13.11
N LEU A 367 6.62 22.94 13.08
CA LEU A 367 6.42 21.53 13.33
C LEU A 367 6.92 21.21 14.73
N GLU A 368 6.08 20.62 15.55
CA GLU A 368 6.44 20.16 16.88
C GLU A 368 6.27 18.64 16.96
N VAL A 369 7.35 17.93 17.25
CA VAL A 369 7.37 16.47 17.31
C VAL A 369 7.72 16.01 18.70
N SER A 370 6.74 15.43 19.40
CA SER A 370 6.92 14.94 20.76
C SER A 370 7.88 13.73 20.81
N GLY A 371 8.82 13.72 21.76
CA GLY A 371 9.66 12.54 22.04
C GLY A 371 10.72 12.23 20.98
N LEU A 372 11.03 13.18 20.09
CA LEU A 372 12.05 13.05 19.06
C LEU A 372 13.23 14.00 19.37
N ARG A 373 14.45 13.50 19.19
CA ARG A 373 15.68 14.31 19.22
C ARG A 373 16.21 14.42 17.80
N ARG A 374 16.84 15.56 17.47
CA ARG A 374 17.47 15.83 16.17
C ARG A 374 18.29 14.66 15.61
N ASN A 375 19.13 14.03 16.43
CA ASN A 375 20.03 12.94 16.00
C ASN A 375 19.32 11.62 15.64
N ARG A 376 18.00 11.52 15.88
CA ARG A 376 17.17 10.36 15.55
C ARG A 376 16.21 10.64 14.40
N VAL A 377 16.34 11.81 13.76
CA VAL A 377 15.56 12.19 12.57
C VAL A 377 16.25 11.59 11.36
N ASP A 378 15.47 10.97 10.47
CA ASP A 378 15.98 10.42 9.21
C ASP A 378 16.54 11.56 8.32
N PRO A 379 17.71 11.39 7.69
CA PRO A 379 18.27 12.37 6.76
C PRO A 379 17.29 12.84 5.67
N GLY A 380 16.41 11.97 5.19
CA GLY A 380 15.40 12.29 4.18
C GLY A 380 14.36 13.31 4.65
N VAL A 381 14.15 13.46 5.96
CA VAL A 381 13.29 14.52 6.51
C VAL A 381 13.91 15.88 6.22
N TRP A 382 15.21 16.04 6.46
CA TRP A 382 15.90 17.31 6.24
C TRP A 382 15.94 17.70 4.77
N GLU A 383 16.11 16.73 3.87
CA GLU A 383 16.05 16.94 2.42
C GLU A 383 14.63 17.30 1.94
N ALA A 384 13.59 16.70 2.54
CA ALA A 384 12.22 17.09 2.28
C ALA A 384 11.95 18.53 2.76
N LEU A 385 12.38 18.88 3.99
CA LEU A 385 12.20 20.21 4.55
C LEU A 385 12.94 21.31 3.76
N ASP A 386 14.13 21.02 3.24
CA ASP A 386 14.90 21.97 2.40
C ASP A 386 14.14 22.36 1.12
N ARG A 387 13.30 21.45 0.60
CA ARG A 387 12.41 21.72 -0.55
C ARG A 387 11.15 22.49 -0.17
N VAL A 388 10.75 22.51 1.09
CA VAL A 388 9.60 23.31 1.58
C VAL A 388 10.02 24.77 1.78
N GLY A 389 11.19 25.00 2.38
CA GLY A 389 11.66 26.34 2.69
C GLY A 389 12.88 26.34 3.61
N ARG A 390 13.29 27.52 4.06
CA ARG A 390 14.41 27.63 5.01
C ARG A 390 13.92 27.18 6.38
N TYR A 391 14.60 26.23 6.99
CA TYR A 391 14.23 25.73 8.32
C TYR A 391 15.31 26.02 9.36
N SER A 392 14.88 26.14 10.61
CA SER A 392 15.71 26.12 11.79
C SER A 392 15.15 25.08 12.77
N ASP A 393 16.04 24.36 13.44
CA ASP A 393 15.64 23.31 14.37
C ASP A 393 16.11 23.63 15.79
N SER A 394 15.26 23.34 16.76
CA SER A 394 15.56 23.43 18.18
C SER A 394 15.01 22.22 18.90
N THR A 395 15.69 21.79 19.96
CA THR A 395 15.18 20.72 20.83
C THR A 395 14.94 21.31 22.21
N ALA A 396 13.67 21.44 22.58
CA ALA A 396 13.22 21.97 23.87
C ALA A 396 12.26 20.98 24.51
N ASP A 397 12.37 20.75 25.82
CA ASP A 397 11.45 19.90 26.61
C ASP A 397 11.22 18.48 26.07
N GLY A 398 12.21 17.91 25.37
CA GLY A 398 12.11 16.57 24.78
C GLY A 398 11.24 16.49 23.52
N ALA A 399 10.81 17.63 23.00
CA ALA A 399 10.21 17.79 21.68
C ALA A 399 11.22 18.40 20.69
N LEU A 400 11.16 17.93 19.45
CA LEU A 400 11.86 18.56 18.34
C LEU A 400 10.92 19.62 17.75
N VAL A 401 11.37 20.87 17.74
CA VAL A 401 10.66 21.99 17.13
C VAL A 401 11.42 22.39 15.88
N ILE A 402 10.72 22.41 14.75
CA ILE A 402 11.26 22.82 13.45
C ILE A 402 10.45 24.03 13.00
N GLU A 403 11.10 25.19 12.88
CA GLU A 403 10.51 26.40 12.34
C GLU A 403 10.93 26.55 10.89
N ILE A 404 9.96 26.70 9.99
CA ILE A 404 10.17 26.75 8.55
C ILE A 404 9.63 28.08 8.04
N GLU A 405 10.46 28.83 7.33
CA GLU A 405 10.06 30.01 6.58
C GLU A 405 9.94 29.62 5.10
N CYS A 406 8.68 29.47 4.66
CA CYS A 406 8.37 29.14 3.29
C CYS A 406 8.07 30.41 2.49
N ARG A 407 8.68 30.54 1.32
CA ARG A 407 8.46 31.67 0.42
C ARG A 407 7.49 31.25 -0.66
N VAL A 408 6.41 32.01 -0.81
CA VAL A 408 5.31 31.72 -1.71
C VAL A 408 5.04 32.93 -2.58
N GLU A 409 4.54 32.72 -3.79
CA GLU A 409 4.16 33.83 -4.67
C GLU A 409 2.96 34.60 -4.09
N ASN A 410 3.05 35.93 -4.11
CA ASN A 410 2.00 36.78 -3.58
C ASN A 410 0.80 36.79 -4.54
N PRO A 411 -0.40 36.32 -4.11
CA PRO A 411 -1.57 36.31 -4.98
C PRO A 411 -1.99 37.70 -5.47
N ALA A 412 -1.63 38.77 -4.75
CA ALA A 412 -1.90 40.15 -5.17
C ALA A 412 -1.04 40.60 -6.37
N ASP A 413 0.14 39.99 -6.56
CA ASP A 413 1.04 40.30 -7.67
C ASP A 413 0.70 39.45 -8.91
N ALA A 414 0.20 38.21 -8.72
CA ALA A 414 -0.25 37.34 -9.82
C ALA A 414 -1.49 37.85 -10.58
N ALA A 415 -2.30 38.72 -9.96
CA ALA A 415 -3.51 39.28 -10.56
C ALA A 415 -3.27 40.55 -11.40
N ARG A 416 -2.02 41.04 -11.52
CA ARG A 416 -1.68 42.18 -12.39
C ARG A 416 -1.27 41.67 -13.77
N PRO A 417 -2.08 41.90 -14.83
CA PRO A 417 -1.61 41.66 -16.19
C PRO A 417 -0.42 42.60 -16.49
N HIS A 418 0.60 42.05 -17.14
CA HIS A 418 1.72 42.81 -17.69
C HIS A 418 1.29 43.74 -18.83
#